data_AF-J3FB22-F1
#
_entry.id   AF-J3FB22-F1
#
_cell.length_a   1.000
_cell.length_b   1.000
_cell.length_c   1.000
_cell.angle_alpha   90.00
_cell.angle_beta   90.00
_cell.angle_gamma   90.00
#
_symmetry.space_group_name_H-M   'P 1'
#
loop_
_entity.id
_entity.type
_entity.pdbx_description
1 polymer ?
#
loop_
_entity_poly.entity_id
_entity_poly.type
_entity_poly.pdbx_seq_one_letter_code
_entity_poly.pdbx_strand_id
1 'polypeptide(L)'
;MLRSFLMLAAFFGFTGVGLGAFAAHGLKNRLTPEYLAIFHTGVTYQLVHALALFGVALLATQLQGRLIAWAGISFSIGILLFSGSLYLLTTIGIGKLGIITPFGGLAFLIGWLCLGLAAWRLHPTA
;
A
#
# COMPACT_ATOMS: atom_id res chain seq x y z
N MET A 1 0.06 16.28 8.65
CA MET A 1 0.57 15.19 7.78
C MET A 1 1.09 14.01 8.59
N LEU A 2 2.06 14.21 9.51
CA LEU A 2 2.60 13.14 10.37
C LEU A 2 1.50 12.27 11.00
N ARG A 3 0.63 12.84 11.85
CA ARG A 3 -0.41 12.09 12.56
C ARG A 3 -1.28 11.25 11.63
N SER A 4 -1.76 11.85 10.54
CA SER A 4 -2.64 11.18 9.57
C SER A 4 -1.94 10.01 8.87
N PHE A 5 -0.73 10.22 8.34
CA PHE A 5 0.00 9.15 7.65
C PHE A 5 0.50 8.07 8.60
N LEU A 6 0.89 8.42 9.83
CA LEU A 6 1.26 7.45 10.84
C LEU A 6 0.06 6.57 11.25
N MET A 7 -1.12 7.18 11.43
CA MET A 7 -2.35 6.43 11.71
C MET A 7 -2.72 5.48 10.56
N LEU A 8 -2.61 5.95 9.31
CA LEU A 8 -2.88 5.11 8.13
C LEU A 8 -1.83 3.99 7.99
N ALA A 9 -0.55 4.27 8.20
CA ALA A 9 0.50 3.27 8.17
C ALA A 9 0.28 2.19 9.25
N ALA A 10 -0.08 2.59 10.47
CA ALA A 10 -0.41 1.67 11.55
C ALA A 10 -1.65 0.82 11.20
N PHE A 11 -2.70 1.45 10.66
CA PHE A 11 -3.91 0.74 10.24
C PHE A 11 -3.65 -0.28 9.13
N PHE A 12 -2.94 0.11 8.06
CA PHE A 12 -2.61 -0.79 6.96
C PHE A 12 -1.59 -1.86 7.37
N GLY A 13 -0.63 -1.55 8.25
CA GLY A 13 0.27 -2.53 8.82
C GLY A 13 -0.48 -3.57 9.65
N PHE A 14 -1.33 -3.12 10.58
CA PHE A 14 -2.15 -3.98 11.43
C PHE A 14 -3.05 -4.92 10.61
N THR A 15 -3.82 -4.36 9.68
CA THR A 15 -4.71 -5.15 8.83
C THR A 15 -3.93 -6.05 7.87
N GLY A 16 -2.77 -5.63 7.38
CA GLY A 16 -1.93 -6.42 6.48
C GLY A 16 -1.37 -7.68 7.17
N VAL A 17 -0.90 -7.53 8.41
CA VAL A 17 -0.47 -8.67 9.24
C VAL A 17 -1.65 -9.61 9.50
N GLY A 18 -2.81 -9.07 9.89
CA GLY A 18 -4.01 -9.86 10.15
C GLY A 18 -4.49 -10.65 8.91
N LEU A 19 -4.55 -9.99 7.75
CA LEU A 19 -4.94 -10.62 6.48
C LEU A 19 -3.90 -11.66 6.02
N GLY A 20 -2.61 -11.40 6.22
CA GLY A 20 -1.54 -12.37 5.93
C GLY A 20 -1.66 -13.64 6.76
N ALA A 21 -1.88 -13.50 8.08
CA ALA A 21 -2.12 -14.64 8.96
C ALA A 21 -3.39 -15.40 8.58
N PHE A 22 -4.46 -14.68 8.26
CA PHE A 22 -5.73 -15.26 7.81
C PHE A 22 -5.59 -16.01 6.49
N ALA A 23 -4.80 -15.52 5.54
CA ALA A 23 -4.51 -16.23 4.30
C ALA A 23 -3.79 -17.56 4.57
N ALA A 24 -2.72 -17.52 5.37
CA ALA A 24 -1.88 -18.68 5.66
C ALA A 24 -2.59 -19.79 6.44
N HIS A 25 -3.53 -19.44 7.33
CA HIS A 25 -4.19 -20.40 8.22
C HIS A 25 -5.67 -20.61 7.91
N GLY A 26 -6.41 -19.52 7.63
CA GLY A 26 -7.86 -19.53 7.44
C GLY A 26 -8.31 -19.81 6.00
N LEU A 27 -7.52 -19.37 5.00
CA LEU A 27 -7.89 -19.51 3.57
C LEU A 27 -7.14 -20.61 2.82
N LYS A 28 -6.05 -21.15 3.37
CA LYS A 28 -5.18 -22.14 2.70
C LYS A 28 -5.92 -23.33 2.10
N ASN A 29 -6.94 -23.84 2.80
CA ASN A 29 -7.75 -24.99 2.36
C ASN A 29 -9.09 -24.59 1.72
N ARG A 30 -9.36 -23.28 1.58
CA ARG A 30 -10.61 -22.74 1.02
C ARG A 30 -10.43 -22.14 -0.37
N LEU A 31 -9.24 -21.65 -0.68
CA LEU A 31 -8.89 -21.08 -1.98
C LEU A 31 -8.05 -22.07 -2.79
N THR A 32 -8.12 -21.95 -4.12
CA THR A 32 -7.16 -22.62 -5.00
C THR A 32 -5.74 -22.07 -4.73
N PRO A 33 -4.69 -22.83 -5.04
CA PRO A 33 -3.30 -22.34 -4.89
C PRO A 33 -3.06 -21.02 -5.63
N GLU A 34 -3.66 -20.84 -6.80
CA GLU A 34 -3.60 -19.60 -7.58
C GLU A 34 -4.23 -18.42 -6.84
N TYR A 35 -5.46 -18.57 -6.35
CA TYR A 35 -6.16 -17.47 -5.65
C TYR A 35 -5.49 -17.15 -4.31
N LEU A 36 -4.94 -18.16 -3.63
CA LEU A 36 -4.16 -17.94 -2.42
C LEU A 36 -2.89 -17.12 -2.71
N ALA A 37 -2.19 -17.41 -3.81
CA ALA A 37 -1.02 -16.63 -4.24
C ALA A 37 -1.38 -15.19 -4.60
N ILE A 38 -2.53 -14.97 -5.26
CA ILE A 38 -3.05 -13.62 -5.55
C ILE A 38 -3.37 -12.87 -4.25
N PHE A 39 -4.01 -13.53 -3.27
CA PHE A 39 -4.29 -12.94 -1.97
C PHE A 39 -2.99 -12.52 -1.26
N HIS A 40 -1.98 -13.40 -1.23
CA HIS A 40 -0.66 -13.10 -0.66
C HIS A 40 0.06 -11.96 -1.40
N THR A 41 -0.17 -11.80 -2.71
CA THR A 41 0.34 -10.65 -3.47
C THR A 41 -0.29 -9.35 -2.94
N GLY A 42 -1.60 -9.32 -2.71
CA GLY A 42 -2.28 -8.20 -2.05
C GLY A 42 -1.67 -7.86 -0.69
N VAL A 43 -1.45 -8.88 0.15
CA VAL A 43 -0.84 -8.71 1.49
C VAL A 43 0.56 -8.11 1.39
N THR A 44 1.37 -8.63 0.47
CA THR A 44 2.75 -8.17 0.27
C THR A 44 2.78 -6.70 -0.13
N TYR A 45 1.97 -6.31 -1.13
CA TYR A 45 1.91 -4.92 -1.57
C TYR A 45 1.35 -4.00 -0.49
N GLN A 46 0.35 -4.43 0.29
CA GLN A 46 -0.16 -3.66 1.43
C GLN A 46 0.93 -3.40 2.47
N LEU A 47 1.66 -4.43 2.90
CA LEU A 47 2.68 -4.31 3.94
C LEU A 47 3.88 -3.47 3.49
N VAL A 48 4.36 -3.67 2.26
CA VAL A 48 5.45 -2.87 1.68
C VAL A 48 5.06 -1.38 1.65
N HIS A 49 3.85 -1.06 1.20
CA HIS A 49 3.42 0.34 1.10
C HIS A 49 2.94 0.93 2.43
N ALA A 50 2.55 0.10 3.41
CA ALA A 50 2.35 0.55 4.79
C ALA A 50 3.68 1.02 5.41
N LEU A 51 4.77 0.28 5.18
CA LEU A 51 6.11 0.70 5.60
C LEU A 51 6.59 1.95 4.85
N ALA A 52 6.33 2.03 3.53
CA ALA A 52 6.61 3.25 2.77
C ALA A 52 5.84 4.46 3.33
N LEU A 53 4.56 4.28 3.68
CA LEU A 53 3.73 5.32 4.29
C LEU A 53 4.21 5.70 5.69
N PHE A 54 4.72 4.76 6.48
CA PHE A 54 5.39 5.04 7.75
C PHE A 54 6.63 5.91 7.51
N GLY A 55 7.46 5.58 6.52
CA GLY A 55 8.60 6.40 6.09
C GLY A 55 8.19 7.81 5.66
N VAL A 56 7.11 7.95 4.87
CA VAL A 56 6.53 9.25 4.49
C VAL A 56 6.10 10.05 5.73
N ALA A 57 5.49 9.40 6.73
CA ALA A 57 5.08 10.05 7.97
C ALA A 57 6.29 10.62 8.73
N LEU A 58 7.38 9.86 8.82
CA LEU A 58 8.62 10.32 9.43
C LEU A 58 9.28 11.45 8.63
N LEU A 59 9.39 11.31 7.31
CA LEU A 59 9.94 12.36 6.45
C LEU A 59 9.14 13.65 6.53
N ALA A 60 7.82 13.58 6.72
CA ALA A 60 6.96 14.76 6.90
C ALA A 60 7.27 15.59 8.16
N THR A 61 8.12 15.10 9.07
CA THR A 61 8.61 15.87 10.22
C THR A 61 9.74 16.82 9.86
N GLN A 62 10.52 16.50 8.81
CA GLN A 62 11.68 17.27 8.36
C GLN A 62 11.40 17.99 7.06
N LEU A 63 10.62 17.35 6.18
CA LEU A 63 10.32 17.81 4.83
C LEU A 63 8.86 18.23 4.76
N GLN A 64 8.64 19.52 4.47
CA GLN A 64 7.30 20.05 4.18
C GLN A 64 7.17 20.28 2.69
N GLY A 65 6.06 19.86 2.10
CA GLY A 65 5.79 20.10 0.69
C GLY A 65 4.75 19.18 0.08
N ARG A 66 4.24 19.61 -1.08
CA ARG A 66 3.19 18.89 -1.81
C ARG A 66 3.63 17.49 -2.23
N LEU A 67 4.92 17.27 -2.51
CA LEU A 67 5.43 15.95 -2.94
C LEU A 67 5.32 14.90 -1.84
N ILE A 68 5.65 15.23 -0.59
CA ILE A 68 5.49 14.31 0.55
C ILE A 68 4.01 14.00 0.81
N ALA A 69 3.14 15.02 0.69
CA ALA A 69 1.70 14.84 0.82
C ALA A 69 1.15 13.88 -0.27
N TRP A 70 1.51 14.12 -1.53
CA TRP A 70 1.10 13.27 -2.65
C TRP A 70 1.66 11.85 -2.52
N ALA A 71 2.90 11.67 -2.06
CA ALA A 71 3.44 10.34 -1.80
C ALA A 71 2.57 9.54 -0.82
N GLY A 72 2.22 10.14 0.33
CA GLY A 72 1.40 9.47 1.34
C GLY A 72 -0.03 9.18 0.88
N ILE A 73 -0.65 10.12 0.16
CA ILE A 73 -2.00 9.94 -0.41
C ILE A 73 -1.98 8.82 -1.47
N SER A 74 -1.02 8.85 -2.38
CA SER A 74 -0.88 7.88 -3.46
C SER A 74 -0.62 6.47 -2.96
N PHE A 75 0.23 6.28 -1.93
CA PHE A 75 0.39 4.98 -1.29
C PHE A 75 -0.89 4.48 -0.62
N SER A 76 -1.61 5.37 0.09
CA SER A 76 -2.87 4.99 0.74
C SER A 76 -3.93 4.54 -0.26
N ILE A 77 -4.11 5.31 -1.35
CA ILE A 77 -5.01 4.96 -2.45
C ILE A 77 -4.57 3.67 -3.13
N GLY A 78 -3.27 3.51 -3.37
CA GLY A 78 -2.71 2.30 -3.95
C GLY A 78 -3.02 1.05 -3.12
N ILE A 79 -2.90 1.12 -1.78
CA ILE A 79 -3.24 -0.01 -0.90
C ILE A 79 -4.71 -0.39 -1.07
N LEU A 80 -5.61 0.59 -1.01
CA LEU A 80 -7.05 0.35 -1.14
C LEU A 80 -7.42 -0.24 -2.50
N LEU A 81 -6.90 0.33 -3.59
CA LEU A 81 -7.28 -0.08 -4.94
C LEU A 81 -6.56 -1.35 -5.41
N PHE A 82 -5.27 -1.52 -5.09
CA PHE A 82 -4.49 -2.67 -5.51
C PHE A 82 -4.70 -3.86 -4.56
N SER A 83 -4.47 -3.66 -3.26
CA SER A 83 -4.52 -4.78 -2.31
C SER A 83 -5.96 -5.16 -2.00
N GLY A 84 -6.83 -4.15 -1.79
CA GLY A 84 -8.25 -4.35 -1.57
C GLY A 84 -8.94 -5.07 -2.73
N SER A 85 -8.66 -4.72 -3.98
CA SER A 85 -9.24 -5.42 -5.13
C SER A 85 -8.83 -6.89 -5.20
N LEU A 86 -7.57 -7.23 -4.90
CA LEU A 86 -7.09 -8.61 -4.92
C LEU A 86 -7.72 -9.44 -3.80
N TYR A 87 -7.94 -8.88 -2.61
CA TYR A 87 -8.67 -9.55 -1.54
C TYR A 87 -10.11 -9.84 -1.93
N LEU A 88 -10.81 -8.85 -2.51
CA LEU A 88 -12.20 -9.01 -2.93
C LEU A 88 -12.33 -9.96 -4.12
N LEU A 89 -11.39 -9.91 -5.08
CA LEU A 89 -11.32 -10.83 -6.22
C LEU A 89 -11.25 -12.29 -5.75
N THR A 90 -10.37 -12.56 -4.79
CA THR A 90 -10.08 -13.93 -4.34
C THR A 90 -11.12 -14.47 -3.35
N THR A 91 -11.82 -13.60 -2.62
CA THR A 91 -12.86 -14.01 -1.64
C THR A 91 -14.28 -13.99 -2.17
N ILE A 92 -14.62 -13.04 -3.05
CA ILE A 92 -15.98 -12.87 -3.62
C ILE A 92 -16.05 -13.42 -5.05
N GLY A 93 -14.91 -13.65 -5.71
CA GLY A 93 -14.87 -14.25 -7.06
C GLY A 93 -15.33 -13.33 -8.19
N ILE A 94 -15.51 -12.03 -7.94
CA ILE A 94 -15.95 -11.08 -8.97
C ILE A 94 -14.75 -10.68 -9.83
N GLY A 95 -14.55 -11.39 -10.95
CA GLY A 95 -13.44 -11.17 -11.89
C GLY A 95 -13.27 -9.73 -12.39
N LYS A 96 -14.37 -8.95 -12.47
CA LYS A 96 -14.35 -7.53 -12.88
C LYS A 96 -13.56 -6.63 -11.93
N LEU A 97 -13.35 -7.04 -10.67
CA LEU A 97 -12.55 -6.28 -9.71
C LEU A 97 -11.06 -6.23 -10.11
N GLY A 98 -10.58 -7.17 -10.93
CA GLY A 98 -9.21 -7.14 -11.45
C GLY A 98 -8.89 -5.90 -12.27
N ILE A 99 -9.90 -5.24 -12.88
CA ILE A 99 -9.72 -4.00 -13.65
C ILE A 99 -9.33 -2.82 -12.74
N ILE A 100 -9.62 -2.90 -11.44
CA ILE A 100 -9.28 -1.85 -10.47
C ILE A 100 -7.79 -1.90 -10.08
N THR A 101 -7.21 -3.11 -10.06
CA THR A 101 -5.83 -3.34 -9.59
C THR A 101 -4.77 -2.49 -10.32
N PRO A 102 -4.79 -2.33 -11.66
CA PRO A 102 -3.83 -1.48 -12.37
C PRO A 102 -3.83 -0.01 -11.90
N PHE A 103 -4.98 0.54 -11.54
CA PHE A 103 -5.07 1.93 -11.03
C PHE A 103 -4.40 2.07 -9.67
N GLY A 104 -4.50 1.05 -8.81
CA GLY A 104 -3.76 1.00 -7.56
C GLY A 104 -2.25 0.89 -7.79
N GLY A 105 -1.82 0.10 -8.78
CA GLY A 105 -0.42 0.01 -9.19
C GLY A 105 0.13 1.34 -9.68
N LEU A 106 -0.64 2.06 -10.51
CA LEU A 106 -0.29 3.40 -10.95
C LEU A 106 -0.18 4.39 -9.77
N ALA A 107 -1.10 4.31 -8.79
CA ALA A 107 -1.01 5.12 -7.59
C ALA A 107 0.29 4.83 -6.81
N PHE A 108 0.69 3.56 -6.65
CA PHE A 108 1.98 3.24 -6.05
C PHE A 108 3.16 3.84 -6.81
N LEU A 109 3.18 3.74 -8.13
CA LEU A 109 4.23 4.34 -8.96
C LEU A 109 4.32 5.86 -8.76
N ILE A 110 3.18 6.55 -8.74
CA ILE A 110 3.12 7.99 -8.46
C ILE A 110 3.68 8.29 -7.06
N GLY A 111 3.33 7.47 -6.05
CA GLY A 111 3.82 7.66 -4.69
C GLY A 111 5.34 7.59 -4.59
N TRP A 112 5.94 6.56 -5.20
CA TRP A 112 7.39 6.40 -5.28
C TRP A 112 8.07 7.51 -6.09
N LEU A 113 7.47 7.93 -7.20
CA LEU A 113 7.97 9.05 -8.01
C LEU A 113 7.98 10.35 -7.21
N CYS A 114 6.91 10.64 -6.46
CA CYS A 114 6.85 11.82 -5.60
C CYS A 114 7.92 11.80 -4.51
N LEU A 115 8.21 10.64 -3.90
CA LEU A 115 9.33 10.49 -2.96
C LEU A 115 10.68 10.75 -3.63
N GLY A 116 10.92 10.17 -4.81
CA GLY A 116 12.16 10.39 -5.56
C GLY A 116 12.36 11.86 -5.94
N LEU A 117 11.31 12.54 -6.39
CA LEU A 117 11.34 13.98 -6.69
C LEU A 117 11.52 14.84 -5.45
N ALA A 118 10.96 14.43 -4.30
CA ALA A 118 11.18 15.14 -3.03
C ALA A 118 12.65 15.03 -2.61
N ALA A 119 13.24 13.83 -2.74
CA ALA A 119 14.65 13.60 -2.45
C ALA A 119 15.58 14.38 -3.39
N TRP A 120 15.28 14.44 -4.69
CA TRP A 120 16.06 15.21 -5.67
C TRP A 120 16.11 16.71 -5.34
N ARG A 121 15.08 17.24 -4.67
CA ARG A 121 15.02 18.65 -4.26
C ARG A 121 15.72 18.92 -2.93
N LEU A 122 16.21 17.90 -2.25
CA LEU A 122 17.05 18.09 -1.08
C LEU A 122 18.38 18.65 -1.57
N HIS A 123 18.60 19.94 -1.33
CA HIS A 123 19.94 20.49 -1.48
C HIS A 123 20.83 19.85 -0.41
N PRO A 124 22.02 19.31 -0.78
CA PRO A 124 23.01 18.95 0.21
C PRO A 124 23.35 20.23 0.96
N THR A 125 23.01 20.31 2.24
CA THR A 125 23.57 21.35 3.10
C THR A 125 25.07 21.07 3.17
N ALA A 126 25.86 21.97 2.58
CA ALA A 126 27.32 22.00 2.71
C ALA A 126 27.75 22.17 4.17
#